data_AF-A0A3C0ZGK6-F1
#
_entry.id   AF-A0A3C0ZGK6-F1
#
_cell.length_a   1.000
_cell.length_b   1.000
_cell.length_c   1.000
_cell.angle_alpha   90.00
_cell.angle_beta   90.00
_cell.angle_gamma   90.00
#
_symmetry.space_group_name_H-M   'P 1'
#
loop_
_entity.id
_entity.type
_entity.pdbx_description
1 polymer ?
#
loop_
_entity_poly.entity_id
_entity_poly.type
_entity_poly.pdbx_seq_one_letter_code
_entity_poly.pdbx_strand_id
1 'polypeptide(L)' 'ALNTGTVIGIASMLADTSFYAKFVPSFAWVFDGGAQTYEFDKFMAYLETLYASKEEELTEQIKDKLNQLNKKYN' A
#
# COMPACT_ATOMS: atom_id res chain seq x y z
N ALA A 1 8.38 -16.11 0.66
CA ALA A 1 7.73 -16.72 -0.55
C ALA A 1 6.23 -16.45 -0.52
N LEU A 2 5.56 -16.32 -1.68
CA LEU A 2 4.11 -16.11 -1.75
C LEU A 2 3.37 -17.46 -1.78
N ASN A 3 2.31 -17.57 -0.97
CA ASN A 3 1.43 -18.73 -0.99
C ASN A 3 0.44 -18.63 -2.17
N THR A 4 -0.07 -19.77 -2.65
CA THR A 4 -1.14 -19.78 -3.66
C THR A 4 -2.38 -19.06 -3.13
N GLY A 5 -2.92 -18.13 -3.92
CA GLY A 5 -4.08 -17.32 -3.53
C GLY A 5 -3.77 -16.20 -2.55
N THR A 6 -2.49 -15.77 -2.46
CA THR A 6 -2.12 -14.57 -1.70
C THR A 6 -2.68 -13.32 -2.39
N VAL A 7 -3.38 -12.49 -1.63
CA VAL A 7 -3.88 -11.17 -2.07
C VAL A 7 -3.09 -10.10 -1.34
N ILE A 8 -2.49 -9.18 -2.10
CA ILE A 8 -1.66 -8.10 -1.58
C ILE A 8 -2.39 -6.77 -1.83
N GLY A 9 -2.65 -6.04 -0.75
CA GLY A 9 -3.23 -4.71 -0.81
C GLY A 9 -2.28 -3.69 -1.45
N ILE A 10 -2.85 -2.58 -1.91
CA ILE A 10 -2.10 -1.52 -2.58
C ILE A 10 -1.07 -0.92 -1.61
N ALA A 11 0.07 -0.46 -2.14
CA ALA A 11 1.11 0.21 -1.38
C ALA A 11 1.59 -0.60 -0.16
N SER A 12 1.61 -1.93 -0.29
CA SER A 12 2.20 -2.82 0.70
C SER A 12 3.66 -3.06 0.39
N MET A 13 4.51 -3.04 1.42
CA MET A 13 5.90 -3.43 1.33
C MET A 13 6.09 -4.79 1.98
N LEU A 14 6.66 -5.72 1.21
CA LEU A 14 6.94 -7.09 1.63
C LEU A 14 8.46 -7.24 1.81
N ALA A 15 8.90 -7.18 3.06
CA ALA A 15 10.31 -7.20 3.47
C ALA A 15 10.57 -8.33 4.46
N ASP A 16 9.97 -9.49 4.23
CA ASP A 16 10.18 -10.70 5.02
C ASP A 16 10.70 -11.85 4.15
N THR A 17 11.57 -12.68 4.71
CA THR A 17 12.06 -13.92 4.09
C THR A 17 11.13 -15.10 4.32
N SER A 18 10.19 -14.98 5.26
CA SER A 18 9.21 -16.02 5.62
C SER A 18 8.07 -16.17 4.59
N PHE A 19 7.07 -16.98 4.94
CA PHE A 19 5.84 -17.10 4.14
C PHE A 19 4.87 -15.98 4.51
N TYR A 20 4.42 -15.23 3.51
CA TYR A 20 3.45 -14.17 3.72
C TYR A 20 2.06 -14.71 4.02
N ALA A 21 1.31 -13.99 4.86
CA ALA A 21 -0.10 -14.27 5.10
C ALA A 21 -0.89 -14.28 3.78
N LYS A 22 -1.96 -15.08 3.74
CA LYS A 22 -2.83 -15.18 2.57
C LYS A 22 -3.44 -13.81 2.17
N PHE A 23 -3.63 -12.92 3.15
CA PHE A 23 -4.13 -11.57 2.92
C PHE A 23 -3.19 -10.56 3.58
N VAL A 24 -2.61 -9.68 2.76
CA VAL A 24 -1.83 -8.52 3.23
C VAL A 24 -2.68 -7.27 3.02
N PRO A 25 -3.02 -6.50 4.08
CA PRO A 25 -3.86 -5.32 3.95
C PRO A 25 -3.15 -4.21 3.16
N SER A 26 -3.91 -3.28 2.59
CA SER A 26 -3.33 -2.10 1.94
C SER A 26 -2.55 -1.27 2.95
N PHE A 27 -1.49 -0.60 2.48
CA PHE A 27 -0.62 0.22 3.32
C PHE A 27 0.04 -0.59 4.45
N ALA A 28 0.40 -1.84 4.19
CA ALA A 28 1.11 -2.67 5.17
C ALA A 28 2.60 -2.73 4.88
N TRP A 29 3.43 -2.58 5.91
CA TRP A 29 4.84 -2.93 5.85
C TRP A 29 5.06 -4.22 6.64
N VAL A 30 5.26 -5.32 5.92
CA VAL A 30 5.46 -6.65 6.47
C VAL A 30 6.96 -6.94 6.57
N PHE A 31 7.46 -7.21 7.77
CA PHE A 31 8.88 -7.51 8.03
C PHE A 31 9.02 -8.38 9.27
N ASP A 32 10.01 -9.27 9.28
CA ASP A 32 10.42 -10.07 10.45
C ASP A 32 9.27 -10.74 11.22
N GLY A 33 8.33 -11.37 10.51
CA GLY A 33 7.15 -12.02 11.09
C GLY A 33 6.07 -11.07 11.64
N GLY A 34 6.28 -9.77 11.55
CA GLY A 34 5.35 -8.71 11.95
C GLY A 34 4.84 -7.87 10.78
N ALA A 35 3.90 -6.98 11.09
CA ALA A 35 3.42 -5.97 10.15
C ALA A 35 3.21 -4.65 10.87
N GLN A 36 3.56 -3.55 10.19
CA GLN A 36 3.26 -2.18 10.61
C GLN A 36 2.41 -1.50 9.56
N THR A 37 1.66 -0.48 9.97
CA THR A 37 1.01 0.45 9.05
C THR A 37 2.08 1.29 8.34
N TYR A 38 2.05 1.27 7.02
CA TYR A 38 2.80 2.17 6.16
C TYR A 38 2.26 3.59 6.30
N GLU A 39 3.15 4.58 6.29
CA GLU A 39 2.79 5.99 6.43
C GLU A 39 2.05 6.49 5.18
N PHE A 40 0.72 6.61 5.30
CA PHE A 40 -0.16 6.95 4.19
C PHE A 40 0.21 8.29 3.52
N ASP A 41 0.61 9.29 4.31
CA ASP A 41 1.01 10.60 3.79
C ASP A 41 2.25 10.51 2.87
N LYS A 42 3.21 9.64 3.19
CA LYS A 42 4.37 9.37 2.32
C LYS A 42 3.95 8.69 1.03
N PHE A 43 2.98 7.78 1.08
CA PHE A 43 2.43 7.14 -0.13
C PHE A 43 1.75 8.18 -1.03
N MET A 44 0.97 9.09 -0.46
CA MET A 44 0.31 10.15 -1.22
C MET A 44 1.33 11.08 -1.89
N ALA A 45 2.35 11.52 -1.17
CA ALA A 45 3.41 12.37 -1.72
C ALA A 45 4.20 11.67 -2.86
N TYR A 46 4.50 10.38 -2.69
CA TYR A 46 5.10 9.58 -3.77
C TYR A 46 4.19 9.48 -4.99
N LEU A 47 2.90 9.22 -4.78
CA LEU A 47 1.92 9.07 -5.86
C LEU A 47 1.76 10.38 -6.65
N GLU A 48 1.69 11.52 -5.96
CA GLU A 48 1.66 12.84 -6.61
C GLU A 48 2.91 13.08 -7.47
N THR A 49 4.09 12.73 -6.95
CA THR A 49 5.35 12.84 -7.69
C THR A 49 5.36 11.93 -8.94
N LEU A 50 4.83 10.71 -8.83
CA LEU A 50 4.73 9.77 -9.94
C LEU A 50 3.82 10.29 -11.05
N TYR A 51 2.66 10.84 -10.69
CA TYR A 51 1.72 11.43 -11.65
C TYR A 51 2.34 12.65 -12.34
N ALA A 52 2.94 13.56 -11.57
CA ALA A 52 3.64 14.72 -12.11
C ALA A 52 4.76 14.34 -13.09
N SER A 53 5.48 13.23 -12.83
CA SER A 53 6.52 12.72 -13.75
C SER A 53 6.00 12.25 -15.11
N LYS A 54 4.68 12.01 -15.21
CA LYS A 54 3.98 11.59 -16.43
C LYS A 54 3.20 12.73 -17.09
N GLU A 55 3.34 13.97 -16.58
CA GLU A 55 2.50 15.11 -16.98
C GLU A 55 1.01 14.87 -16.71
N GLU A 56 0.69 14.00 -15.75
CA GLU A 56 -0.67 13.69 -15.31
C GLU A 56 -0.92 14.29 -13.91
N GLU A 57 -2.17 14.61 -13.60
CA GLU A 57 -2.56 15.03 -12.25
C GLU A 57 -3.26 13.91 -11.50
N LEU A 58 -2.90 13.74 -10.22
CA LEU A 58 -3.63 12.83 -9.34
C LEU A 58 -5.02 13.43 -9.04
N THR A 59 -6.04 12.88 -9.68
CA THR A 59 -7.40 13.41 -9.58
C THR A 59 -7.98 13.29 -8.17
N GLU A 60 -8.84 14.25 -7.79
CA GLU A 60 -9.51 14.26 -6.49
C GLU A 60 -10.36 13.01 -6.24
N GLN A 61 -10.95 12.42 -7.30
CA GLN A 61 -11.69 11.16 -7.18
C GLN A 61 -10.80 10.00 -6.72
N ILE A 62 -9.56 9.93 -7.22
CA ILE A 62 -8.60 8.90 -6.80
C ILE A 62 -8.16 9.17 -5.36
N LYS A 63 -7.84 10.43 -5.02
CA LYS A 63 -7.47 10.80 -3.64
C LYS A 63 -8.55 10.43 -2.63
N ASP A 64 -9.82 10.71 -2.93
CA ASP A 64 -10.94 10.33 -2.05
C ASP A 64 -11.04 8.80 -1.86
N LYS A 65 -10.90 8.04 -2.95
CA LYS A 65 -10.90 6.57 -2.89
C LYS A 65 -9.76 6.03 -2.02
N LEU A 66 -8.57 6.60 -2.14
CA LEU A 66 -7.40 6.23 -1.35
C LEU A 66 -7.59 6.57 0.13
N ASN A 67 -8.16 7.74 0.43
CA ASN A 67 -8.51 8.14 1.80
C ASN A 67 -9.54 7.20 2.44
N GLN A 68 -10.58 6.81 1.69
CA GLN A 68 -11.56 5.83 2.15
C GLN A 68 -10.91 4.46 2.42
N LEU A 69 -9.96 4.06 1.58
CA LEU A 69 -9.22 2.82 1.78
C LEU A 69 -8.32 2.89 3.02
N ASN A 70 -7.67 4.02 3.26
CA ASN A 70 -6.82 4.22 4.43
C ASN A 70 -7.62 4.06 5.73
N LYS A 71 -8.78 4.74 5.84
CA LYS A 71 -9.70 4.64 6.99
C LYS A 71 -10.25 3.23 7.26
N LYS A 72 -10.20 2.34 6.27
CA LYS A 72 -10.68 0.96 6.42
C LYS A 72 -9.64 0.07 7.10
N TYR A 73 -8.36 0.36 6.90
CA TYR A 73 -7.25 -0.48 7.36
C TYR A 73 -6.46 0.13 8.52
N ASN A 74 -6.68 1.41 8.83
CA ASN A 74 -6.08 2.20 9.91
C ASN A 74 -7.15 3.03 10.63
#